data_AF-A0A1B6I982-F1
#
_entry.id   AF-A0A1B6I982-F1
#
_cell.length_a   1.000
_cell.length_b   1.000
_cell.length_c   1.000
_cell.angle_alpha   90.00
_cell.angle_beta   90.00
_cell.angle_gamma   90.00
#
_symmetry.space_group_name_H-M   'P 1'
#
loop_
_entity.id
_entity.type
_entity.pdbx_description
1 polymer ?
#
loop_
_entity_poly.entity_id
_entity_poly.type
_entity_poly.pdbx_seq_one_letter_code
_entity_poly.pdbx_strand_id
1 'polypeptide(L)'
;QVTASVLRNLSWRADTHSKQALRQVNACTALMLTAMDVKKESTMKSILSALWNLSAHCNMNKADICAVKGALQYLVEMLRYQDAPSKTLAIVENAGGILRNISSHIAVREDYREILREHNCIPLLLQQLKSASLTVVSNA
;
A
#
# COMPACT_ATOMS: atom_id res chain seq x y z
N GLN A 1 6.26 -15.69 5.13
CA GLN A 1 7.38 -14.70 5.23
C GLN A 1 8.29 -14.75 4.00
N VAL A 2 8.70 -15.93 3.51
CA VAL A 2 9.62 -16.06 2.36
C VAL A 2 9.01 -15.55 1.04
N THR A 3 7.80 -15.99 0.66
CA THR A 3 7.17 -15.63 -0.64
C THR A 3 6.98 -14.13 -0.84
N ALA A 4 6.50 -13.41 0.18
CA ALA A 4 6.32 -11.94 0.11
C ALA A 4 7.67 -11.20 -0.02
N SER A 5 8.73 -11.72 0.61
CA SER A 5 10.07 -11.14 0.48
C SER A 5 10.65 -11.37 -0.92
N VAL A 6 10.40 -12.53 -1.54
CA VAL A 6 10.79 -12.79 -2.93
C VAL A 6 10.07 -11.84 -3.88
N LEU A 7 8.75 -11.67 -3.72
CA LEU A 7 7.95 -10.76 -4.54
C LEU A 7 8.38 -9.30 -4.39
N ARG A 8 8.76 -8.87 -3.18
CA ARG A 8 9.34 -7.53 -2.95
C ARG A 8 10.60 -7.32 -3.79
N ASN A 9 11.50 -8.31 -3.80
CA ASN A 9 12.75 -8.22 -4.54
C ASN A 9 12.51 -8.23 -6.05
N LEU A 10 11.66 -9.14 -6.54
CA LEU A 10 11.32 -9.24 -7.97
C LEU A 10 10.54 -8.02 -8.49
N SER A 11 9.84 -7.30 -7.62
CA SER A 11 9.13 -6.06 -8.00
C SER A 11 10.02 -4.81 -7.94
N TRP A 12 11.18 -4.85 -7.30
CA TRP A 12 12.08 -3.71 -7.25
C TRP A 12 12.93 -3.63 -8.52
N ARG A 13 12.85 -2.51 -9.24
CA ARG A 13 13.56 -2.31 -10.53
C ARG A 13 13.32 -3.43 -11.56
N ALA A 14 12.12 -4.02 -11.53
CA ALA A 14 11.71 -5.08 -12.45
C ALA A 14 11.82 -4.61 -13.92
N ASP A 15 12.39 -5.46 -14.78
CA ASP A 15 12.33 -5.27 -16.23
C ASP A 15 10.89 -5.48 -16.76
N THR A 16 10.68 -5.17 -18.04
CA THR A 16 9.37 -5.26 -18.68
C THR A 16 8.76 -6.66 -18.60
N HIS A 17 9.58 -7.70 -18.72
CA HIS A 17 9.12 -9.09 -18.71
C HIS A 17 8.67 -9.51 -17.30
N SER A 18 9.47 -9.17 -16.28
CA SER A 18 9.17 -9.41 -14.87
C SER A 18 7.88 -8.71 -14.44
N LYS A 19 7.66 -7.47 -14.89
CA LYS A 19 6.40 -6.74 -14.65
C LYS A 19 5.20 -7.46 -15.26
N GLN A 20 5.32 -7.96 -16.49
CA GLN A 20 4.26 -8.72 -17.14
C GLN A 20 3.97 -10.05 -16.44
N ALA A 21 5.01 -10.79 -16.05
CA ALA A 21 4.85 -12.06 -15.34
C ALA A 21 4.13 -11.88 -14.00
N LEU A 22 4.53 -10.87 -13.21
CA LEU A 22 3.86 -10.52 -11.94
C LEU A 22 2.38 -10.13 -12.15
N ARG A 23 2.09 -9.49 -13.28
CA ARG A 23 0.72 -9.13 -13.65
C ARG A 23 -0.12 -10.35 -14.03
N GLN A 24 0.41 -11.26 -14.84
CA GLN A 24 -0.31 -12.46 -15.29
C GLN A 24 -0.78 -13.34 -14.14
N VAL A 25 -0.08 -13.31 -13.00
CA VAL A 25 -0.45 -14.05 -11.79
C VAL A 25 -1.33 -13.26 -10.82
N ASN A 26 -1.87 -12.09 -11.21
CA ASN A 26 -2.68 -11.21 -10.38
C ASN A 26 -2.02 -10.86 -9.03
N ALA A 27 -0.70 -10.63 -9.03
CA ALA A 27 0.07 -10.45 -7.80
C ALA A 27 -0.48 -9.33 -6.90
N CYS A 28 -0.90 -8.20 -7.48
CA CYS A 28 -1.46 -7.06 -6.71
C CYS A 28 -2.70 -7.46 -5.91
N THR A 29 -3.69 -8.08 -6.56
CA THR A 29 -4.94 -8.52 -5.92
C THR A 29 -4.66 -9.56 -4.85
N ALA A 30 -3.85 -10.57 -5.15
CA ALA A 30 -3.52 -11.64 -4.21
C ALA A 30 -2.78 -11.09 -2.96
N LEU A 31 -1.80 -10.20 -3.16
CA LEU A 31 -1.07 -9.57 -2.07
C LEU A 31 -1.96 -8.64 -1.23
N MET A 32 -2.85 -7.87 -1.86
CA MET A 32 -3.77 -6.98 -1.14
C MET A 32 -4.75 -7.77 -0.26
N LEU A 33 -5.35 -8.85 -0.79
CA LEU A 33 -6.18 -9.75 0.01
C LEU A 33 -5.38 -10.35 1.18
N THR A 34 -4.18 -10.86 0.91
CA THR A 34 -3.31 -11.45 1.94
C THR A 34 -2.92 -10.42 3.01
N ALA A 35 -2.68 -9.16 2.65
CA ALA A 35 -2.35 -8.10 3.61
C ALA A 35 -3.47 -7.90 4.63
N MET A 36 -4.73 -7.91 4.18
CA MET A 36 -5.90 -7.71 5.04
C MET A 36 -6.15 -8.87 6.02
N ASP A 37 -5.74 -10.09 5.66
CA ASP A 37 -5.94 -11.29 6.49
C ASP A 37 -4.79 -11.54 7.48
N VAL A 38 -3.59 -11.06 7.20
CA VAL A 38 -2.38 -11.35 8.01
C VAL A 38 -2.41 -10.60 9.34
N LYS A 39 -2.17 -11.33 10.44
CA LYS A 39 -2.02 -10.77 11.80
C LYS A 39 -0.57 -10.54 12.23
N LYS A 40 0.39 -11.24 11.63
CA LYS A 40 1.81 -11.12 11.98
C LYS A 40 2.41 -9.87 11.33
N GLU A 41 2.76 -8.88 12.14
CA GLU A 41 3.31 -7.59 11.70
C GLU A 41 4.47 -7.75 10.71
N SER A 42 5.43 -8.64 10.97
CA SER A 42 6.58 -8.83 10.08
C SER A 42 6.18 -9.33 8.68
N THR A 43 5.11 -10.11 8.59
CA THR A 43 4.59 -10.61 7.31
C THR A 43 3.79 -9.52 6.59
N MET A 44 2.96 -8.78 7.33
CA MET A 44 2.25 -7.61 6.82
C MET A 44 3.23 -6.59 6.23
N LYS A 45 4.30 -6.27 6.95
CA LYS A 45 5.38 -5.37 6.48
C LYS A 45 5.96 -5.82 5.15
N SER A 46 6.29 -7.11 5.02
CA SER A 46 6.85 -7.65 3.76
C SER A 46 5.87 -7.54 2.60
N ILE A 47 4.58 -7.82 2.85
CA ILE A 47 3.53 -7.75 1.83
C ILE A 47 3.29 -6.30 1.39
N LEU A 48 3.11 -5.38 2.34
CA LEU A 48 2.90 -3.96 2.05
C LEU A 48 4.10 -3.36 1.29
N SER A 49 5.32 -3.77 1.63
CA SER A 49 6.50 -3.31 0.89
C SER A 49 6.53 -3.81 -0.57
N ALA A 50 6.08 -5.04 -0.83
CA ALA A 50 5.93 -5.54 -2.21
C ALA A 50 4.82 -4.79 -2.96
N LEU A 51 3.68 -4.51 -2.30
CA LEU A 51 2.59 -3.72 -2.88
C LEU A 51 3.01 -2.29 -3.18
N TRP A 52 3.84 -1.66 -2.34
CA TRP A 52 4.37 -0.33 -2.63
C TRP A 52 5.17 -0.32 -3.93
N ASN A 53 6.05 -1.31 -4.14
CA ASN A 53 6.79 -1.45 -5.40
C ASN A 53 5.84 -1.66 -6.59
N LEU A 54 4.91 -2.61 -6.49
CA LEU A 54 3.99 -2.98 -7.57
C LEU A 54 3.06 -1.84 -7.97
N SER A 55 2.59 -1.04 -7.01
CA SER A 55 1.71 0.11 -7.25
C SER A 55 2.38 1.22 -8.07
N ALA A 56 3.72 1.26 -8.11
CA ALA A 56 4.49 2.20 -8.93
C ALA A 56 4.71 1.71 -10.37
N HIS A 57 4.40 0.45 -10.72
CA HIS A 57 4.78 -0.11 -12.01
C HIS A 57 3.94 0.37 -13.19
N CYS A 58 2.61 0.44 -13.03
CA CYS A 58 1.69 0.83 -14.09
C CYS A 58 0.29 1.18 -13.54
N ASN A 59 -0.53 1.86 -14.34
CA ASN A 59 -1.88 2.26 -13.94
C ASN A 59 -2.82 1.09 -13.67
N MET A 60 -2.65 -0.02 -14.40
CA MET A 60 -3.48 -1.19 -14.20
C MET A 60 -3.24 -1.81 -12.82
N ASN A 61 -2.00 -1.86 -12.32
CA ASN A 61 -1.74 -2.31 -10.95
C ASN A 61 -2.42 -1.43 -9.90
N LYS A 62 -2.49 -0.11 -10.13
CA LYS A 62 -3.22 0.81 -9.25
C LYS A 62 -4.71 0.48 -9.23
N ALA A 63 -5.29 0.23 -10.41
CA ALA A 63 -6.69 -0.17 -10.53
C ALA A 63 -6.95 -1.52 -9.84
N ASP A 64 -6.06 -2.50 -10.04
CA ASP A 64 -6.15 -3.84 -9.44
C ASP A 64 -6.13 -3.77 -7.90
N ILE A 65 -5.34 -2.86 -7.30
CA ILE A 65 -5.32 -2.61 -5.86
C ILE A 65 -6.62 -1.95 -5.38
N CYS A 66 -7.06 -0.86 -6.04
CA CYS A 66 -8.28 -0.14 -5.63
C CYS A 66 -9.55 -1.00 -5.77
N ALA A 67 -9.58 -1.93 -6.73
CA ALA A 67 -10.72 -2.81 -6.98
C ALA A 67 -10.92 -3.88 -5.89
N VAL A 68 -9.93 -4.13 -5.04
CA VAL A 68 -10.08 -5.07 -3.92
C VAL A 68 -10.98 -4.46 -2.85
N LYS A 69 -12.13 -5.10 -2.60
CA LYS A 69 -13.10 -4.65 -1.59
C LYS A 69 -12.41 -4.51 -0.22
N GLY A 70 -12.58 -3.33 0.39
CA GLY A 70 -11.98 -3.00 1.69
C GLY A 70 -10.53 -2.52 1.64
N ALA A 71 -9.84 -2.58 0.50
CA ALA A 71 -8.42 -2.25 0.43
C ALA A 71 -8.13 -0.78 0.76
N LEU A 72 -8.94 0.15 0.28
CA LEU A 72 -8.75 1.58 0.56
C LEU A 72 -8.94 1.90 2.05
N GLN A 73 -10.00 1.37 2.66
CA GLN A 73 -10.22 1.46 4.11
C GLN A 73 -9.02 0.90 4.87
N TYR A 74 -8.60 -0.32 4.54
CA TYR A 74 -7.48 -0.98 5.20
C TYR A 74 -6.17 -0.17 5.09
N LEU A 75 -5.86 0.39 3.92
CA LEU A 75 -4.68 1.24 3.75
C LEU A 75 -4.74 2.48 4.65
N VAL A 76 -5.91 3.11 4.78
CA VAL A 76 -6.11 4.26 5.69
C VAL A 76 -5.96 3.85 7.16
N GLU A 77 -6.44 2.66 7.55
CA GLU A 77 -6.23 2.11 8.89
C GLU A 77 -4.74 1.89 9.18
N MET A 78 -3.98 1.38 8.21
CA MET A 78 -2.53 1.17 8.36
C MET A 78 -1.72 2.46 8.49
N LEU A 79 -2.24 3.61 8.03
CA LEU A 79 -1.64 4.92 8.30
C LEU A 79 -1.68 5.30 9.78
N ARG A 80 -2.56 4.68 10.57
CA ARG A 80 -2.70 4.89 12.02
C ARG A 80 -1.90 3.89 12.86
N TYR A 81 -1.12 3.00 12.23
CA TYR A 81 -0.37 1.94 12.89
C TYR A 81 0.89 2.49 13.60
N GLN A 82 0.70 3.36 14.59
CA GLN A 82 1.78 4.06 15.31
C GLN A 82 2.31 3.26 16.51
N ASP A 83 1.45 2.49 17.18
CA ASP A 83 1.81 1.65 18.34
C ASP A 83 2.23 0.24 17.93
N ALA A 84 3.10 0.13 16.92
CA ALA A 84 3.61 -1.14 16.44
C ALA A 84 4.44 -1.85 17.55
N PRO A 85 4.26 -3.16 17.78
CA PRO A 85 5.14 -3.95 18.64
C PRO A 85 6.63 -3.80 18.32
N SER A 86 6.98 -3.61 17.04
CA SER A 86 8.37 -3.36 16.61
C SER A 86 8.90 -1.96 16.92
N LYS A 87 8.03 -1.02 17.35
CA LYS A 87 8.32 0.41 17.52
C LYS A 87 8.87 1.10 16.25
N THR A 88 8.54 0.57 15.08
CA THR A 88 8.94 1.15 13.78
C THR A 88 7.73 1.73 13.05
N LEU A 89 7.96 2.74 12.21
CA LEU A 89 6.93 3.32 11.34
C LEU A 89 6.76 2.56 10.01
N ALA A 90 7.36 1.38 9.88
CA ALA A 90 7.45 0.69 8.59
C ALA A 90 6.07 0.36 7.98
N ILE A 91 5.08 0.02 8.79
CA ILE A 91 3.71 -0.22 8.30
C ILE A 91 3.11 1.08 7.74
N VAL A 92 3.20 2.17 8.50
CA VAL A 92 2.72 3.50 8.10
C VAL A 92 3.41 3.97 6.82
N GLU A 93 4.73 3.82 6.73
CA GLU A 93 5.53 4.20 5.55
C GLU A 93 5.12 3.41 4.31
N ASN A 94 5.00 2.09 4.40
CA ASN A 94 4.59 1.27 3.26
C ASN A 94 3.15 1.56 2.84
N ALA A 95 2.22 1.68 3.79
CA ALA A 95 0.82 1.98 3.49
C ALA A 95 0.65 3.36 2.83
N GLY A 96 1.33 4.39 3.37
CA GLY A 96 1.37 5.71 2.77
C GLY A 96 1.96 5.71 1.37
N GLY A 97 3.03 4.94 1.15
CA GLY A 97 3.66 4.79 -0.16
C GLY A 97 2.72 4.19 -1.20
N ILE A 98 1.96 3.15 -0.82
CA ILE A 98 0.92 2.58 -1.69
C ILE A 98 -0.16 3.63 -1.97
N LEU A 99 -0.70 4.28 -0.92
CA LEU A 99 -1.79 5.25 -1.05
C LEU A 99 -1.41 6.42 -1.95
N ARG A 100 -0.19 6.96 -1.77
CA ARG A 100 0.38 7.99 -2.65
C ARG A 100 0.40 7.54 -4.11
N ASN A 101 0.86 6.32 -4.41
CA ASN A 101 0.95 5.83 -5.78
C ASN A 101 -0.43 5.66 -6.44
N ILE A 102 -1.40 5.14 -5.70
CA ILE A 102 -2.77 4.91 -6.21
C ILE A 102 -3.67 6.15 -6.14
N SER A 103 -3.26 7.21 -5.44
CA SER A 103 -4.01 8.47 -5.27
C SER A 103 -4.50 9.06 -6.59
N SER A 104 -3.66 9.03 -7.64
CA SER A 104 -4.02 9.45 -9.00
C SER A 104 -5.25 8.73 -9.57
N HIS A 105 -5.49 7.47 -9.19
CA HIS A 105 -6.65 6.69 -9.61
C HIS A 105 -7.88 6.97 -8.72
N ILE A 106 -7.66 7.19 -7.42
CA ILE A 106 -8.70 7.61 -6.46
C ILE A 106 -9.25 9.00 -6.84
N ALA A 107 -8.37 9.91 -7.28
CA ALA A 107 -8.71 11.29 -7.61
C ALA A 107 -9.76 11.44 -8.71
N VAL A 108 -10.00 10.41 -9.53
CA VAL A 108 -11.02 10.43 -10.61
C VAL A 108 -12.26 9.58 -10.31
N ARG A 109 -12.38 9.04 -9.09
CA ARG A 109 -13.45 8.11 -8.67
C ARG A 109 -14.11 8.58 -7.38
N GLU A 110 -15.37 9.04 -7.46
CA GLU A 110 -16.10 9.58 -6.29
C GLU A 110 -16.33 8.52 -5.21
N ASP A 111 -16.68 7.31 -5.60
CA ASP A 111 -16.87 6.17 -4.69
C ASP A 111 -15.60 5.84 -3.89
N TYR A 112 -14.42 5.96 -4.50
CA TYR A 112 -13.15 5.80 -3.79
C TYR A 112 -12.83 6.99 -2.87
N ARG A 113 -13.16 8.22 -3.29
CA ARG A 113 -13.00 9.42 -2.44
C ARG A 113 -13.90 9.35 -1.22
N GLU A 114 -15.13 8.85 -1.37
CA GLU A 114 -16.08 8.69 -0.28
C GLU A 114 -15.51 7.79 0.83
N ILE A 115 -14.91 6.64 0.47
CA ILE A 115 -14.25 5.75 1.44
C ILE A 115 -13.14 6.50 2.22
N LEU A 116 -12.31 7.29 1.53
CA LEU A 116 -11.26 8.08 2.18
C LEU A 116 -11.83 9.15 3.11
N ARG A 117 -12.97 9.76 2.75
CA ARG A 117 -13.68 10.73 3.60
C ARG A 117 -14.24 10.06 4.85
N GLU A 118 -14.93 8.94 4.70
CA GLU A 118 -15.51 8.15 5.81
C GLU A 118 -14.45 7.74 6.84
N HIS A 119 -13.24 7.42 6.40
CA HIS A 119 -12.14 6.98 7.27
C HIS A 119 -11.23 8.12 7.75
N ASN A 120 -11.64 9.39 7.55
CA ASN A 120 -10.91 10.59 7.95
C ASN A 120 -9.46 10.61 7.44
N CYS A 121 -9.26 10.23 6.18
CA CYS A 121 -7.92 10.14 5.59
C CYS A 121 -7.25 11.51 5.46
N ILE A 122 -7.97 12.55 5.02
CA ILE A 122 -7.37 13.88 4.77
C ILE A 122 -6.82 14.51 6.07
N PRO A 123 -7.58 14.59 7.18
CA PRO A 123 -7.02 15.09 8.44
C PRO A 123 -5.80 14.28 8.91
N LEU A 124 -5.81 12.97 8.70
CA LEU A 124 -4.68 12.10 9.04
C LEU A 124 -3.42 12.43 8.23
N LEU A 125 -3.54 12.63 6.91
CA LEU A 125 -2.42 13.03 6.06
C LEU A 125 -1.86 14.39 6.49
N LEU A 126 -2.72 15.36 6.81
CA LEU A 126 -2.29 16.66 7.33
C LEU A 126 -1.52 16.54 8.66
N GLN A 127 -1.90 15.60 9.52
CA GLN A 127 -1.15 15.30 10.74
C GLN A 127 0.21 14.68 10.41
N GLN A 128 0.29 13.79 9.42
CA GLN A 128 1.52 13.13 9.00
C GLN A 128 2.58 14.09 8.42
N LEU A 129 2.18 15.25 7.89
CA LEU A 129 3.11 16.32 7.49
C LEU A 129 3.99 16.83 8.65
N LYS A 130 3.62 16.56 9.90
CA LYS A 130 4.37 16.94 11.11
C LYS A 130 5.27 15.80 11.62
N SER A 131 5.31 14.66 10.93
CA SER A 131 6.09 13.48 11.35
C SER A 131 7.59 13.74 11.29
N ALA A 132 8.35 13.11 12.20
CA ALA A 132 9.82 13.09 12.14
C ALA A 132 10.36 12.16 11.04
N SER A 133 9.54 11.24 10.50
CA SER A 133 9.93 10.41 9.35
C SER A 133 9.71 11.15 8.04
N LEU A 134 10.79 11.42 7.31
CA LEU A 134 10.75 12.02 5.97
C LEU A 134 9.95 11.18 4.98
N THR A 135 9.95 9.84 5.13
CA THR A 135 9.17 8.96 4.28
C THR A 135 7.68 9.13 4.53
N VAL A 136 7.26 9.24 5.80
CA VAL A 136 5.87 9.54 6.13
C VAL A 136 5.44 10.91 5.57
N VAL A 137 6.26 11.94 5.75
CA VAL A 137 5.98 13.29 5.21
C VAL A 137 5.90 13.28 3.68
N SER A 138 6.81 12.57 3.00
CA SER A 138 6.82 12.49 1.53
C SER A 138 5.65 11.69 0.95
N ASN A 139 5.01 10.84 1.75
CA ASN A 139 3.89 10.02 1.34
C ASN A 139 2.53 10.67 1.61
N ALA A 140 2.48 11.67 2.49
CA ALA A 140 1.29 12.46 2.82
C ALA A 140 0.98 13.50 1.74
#